data_AF-A0A7C7QQ12-F1
#
_entry.id   AF-A0A7C7QQ12-F1
#
_cell.length_a   1.000
_cell.length_b   1.000
_cell.length_c   1.000
_cell.angle_alpha   90.00
_cell.angle_beta   90.00
_cell.angle_gamma   90.00
#
_symmetry.space_group_name_H-M   'P 1'
#
loop_
_entity.id
_entity.type
_entity.pdbx_description
1 polymer ?
#
loop_
_entity_poly.entity_id
_entity_poly.type
_entity_poly.pdbx_seq_one_letter_code
_entity_poly.pdbx_strand_id
1 'polypeptide(L)'
;MVNVLDTLIARSLGPCPNRPLLALTTVLFPGRFIQRLYTTTPDRDVDWEGYEAAVTLSFDVDLPEDVEALPWLLDVLASYSLRASFACIGCWVEREPDVHQRIVDEGHEVINHTYSHPWNEVFNPRPFLSLTPEERREEIQRGHEVILRELGYEPVGFRAPHLALSPTIYPVLSEMGYRYSSSALARRTGVLPFRAADGIWEFPLTQCPRHPSSVFDTYHAFRSGSWLFKVRGEDEDRFFDSFVRLKSGVVVLELGGHRGSVRPRFEDAGESVYAVHGVRVAGAQQRVDEVCGAR
;
A
#
# COMPACT_ATOMS: atom_id res chain seq x y z
N MET A 1 22.71 14.49 9.63
CA MET A 1 21.95 13.92 10.75
C MET A 1 20.92 14.95 11.22
N VAL A 2 19.75 14.97 10.57
CA VAL A 2 18.61 15.75 11.05
C VAL A 2 17.70 14.76 11.76
N ASN A 3 17.35 15.10 13.00
CA ASN A 3 16.61 14.25 13.91
C ASN A 3 15.22 13.95 13.33
N VAL A 4 14.95 12.70 12.96
CA VAL A 4 13.68 12.23 12.39
C VAL A 4 12.49 12.54 13.32
N LEU A 5 12.74 12.72 14.62
CA LEU A 5 11.76 13.21 15.58
C LEU A 5 11.33 14.67 15.33
N ASP A 6 12.23 15.56 14.89
CA ASP A 6 11.89 16.97 14.67
C ASP A 6 11.09 17.15 13.37
N THR A 7 11.38 16.37 12.33
CA THR A 7 10.69 16.47 11.04
C THR A 7 9.30 15.80 11.05
N LEU A 8 9.13 14.71 11.79
CA LEU A 8 7.81 14.05 11.95
C LEU A 8 6.84 14.82 12.85
N ILE A 9 7.34 15.77 13.65
CA ILE A 9 6.54 16.58 14.58
C ILE A 9 6.19 17.97 14.00
N ALA A 10 6.98 18.52 13.06
CA ALA A 10 7.01 19.98 12.90
C ALA A 10 6.07 20.63 11.86
N ARG A 11 5.44 19.98 10.87
CA ARG A 11 4.85 20.77 9.75
C ARG A 11 3.46 20.44 9.18
N SER A 12 2.60 19.65 9.84
CA SER A 12 1.21 19.52 9.33
C SER A 12 0.10 19.48 10.38
N LEU A 13 0.35 19.91 11.62
CA LEU A 13 -0.65 19.87 12.67
C LEU A 13 -1.01 21.28 13.11
N GLY A 14 -2.28 21.66 12.94
CA GLY A 14 -2.92 22.59 13.87
C GLY A 14 -2.72 22.14 15.33
N PRO A 15 -2.91 23.03 16.31
CA PRO A 15 -2.63 22.73 17.71
C PRO A 15 -3.48 21.53 18.18
N CYS A 16 -2.82 20.41 18.50
CA CYS A 16 -3.48 19.26 19.12
C CYS A 16 -3.29 19.39 20.64
N PRO A 17 -4.36 19.46 21.45
CA PRO A 17 -4.26 19.88 22.85
C PRO A 17 -3.41 18.99 23.76
N ASN A 18 -3.03 17.78 23.32
CA ASN A 18 -2.40 16.76 24.18
C ASN A 18 -1.16 16.07 23.57
N ARG A 19 -0.35 16.80 22.79
CA ARG A 19 0.88 16.25 22.16
C ARG A 19 1.82 15.50 23.13
N PRO A 20 2.08 15.97 24.37
CA PRO A 20 2.98 15.27 25.30
C PRO A 20 2.42 13.91 25.75
N LEU A 21 1.11 13.85 26.01
CA LEU A 21 0.44 12.62 26.42
C LEU A 21 0.42 11.60 25.27
N LEU A 22 0.17 12.05 24.04
CA LEU A 22 0.23 11.20 22.85
C LEU A 22 1.63 10.62 22.64
N ALA A 23 2.67 11.43 22.81
CA ALA A 23 4.06 10.95 22.73
C ALA A 23 4.37 9.92 23.84
N LEU A 24 3.95 10.20 25.08
CA LEU A 24 4.19 9.32 26.22
C LEU A 24 3.50 7.95 26.05
N THR A 25 2.23 7.93 25.62
CA THR A 25 1.49 6.67 25.41
C THR A 25 2.03 5.87 24.23
N THR A 26 2.46 6.55 23.16
CA THR A 26 3.06 5.93 21.97
C THR A 26 4.40 5.24 22.30
N VAL A 27 5.22 5.83 23.17
CA VAL A 27 6.53 5.29 23.54
C VAL A 27 6.45 4.23 24.63
N LEU A 28 5.69 4.47 25.71
CA LEU A 28 5.65 3.56 26.86
C LEU A 28 4.66 2.41 26.69
N PHE A 29 3.61 2.57 25.88
CA PHE A 29 2.53 1.61 25.74
C PHE A 29 2.04 1.45 24.28
N PRO A 30 2.92 1.14 23.31
CA PRO A 30 2.59 1.10 21.88
C PRO A 30 1.42 0.14 21.57
N GLY A 31 1.37 -1.03 22.20
CA GLY A 31 0.28 -1.99 22.03
C GLY A 31 -1.09 -1.45 22.47
N ARG A 32 -1.17 -0.70 23.57
CA ARG A 32 -2.43 -0.05 24.02
C ARG A 32 -2.86 1.06 23.08
N PHE A 33 -1.90 1.80 22.51
CA PHE A 33 -2.19 2.83 21.53
C PHE A 33 -2.80 2.23 20.25
N ILE A 34 -2.16 1.18 19.71
CA ILE A 34 -2.64 0.48 18.52
C ILE A 34 -4.01 -0.14 18.78
N GLN A 35 -4.17 -0.87 19.89
CA GLN A 35 -5.46 -1.45 20.26
C GLN A 35 -6.55 -0.37 20.33
N ARG A 36 -6.24 0.80 20.90
CA ARG A 36 -7.18 1.92 20.95
C ARG A 36 -7.55 2.43 19.55
N LEU A 37 -6.62 2.49 18.59
CA LEU A 37 -6.96 2.87 17.21
C LEU A 37 -7.99 1.90 16.59
N TYR A 38 -7.83 0.60 16.81
CA TYR A 38 -8.77 -0.41 16.31
C TYR A 38 -10.11 -0.42 17.08
N THR A 39 -10.10 -0.29 18.42
CA THR A 39 -11.32 -0.42 19.23
C THR A 39 -12.13 0.87 19.37
N THR A 40 -11.53 2.03 19.11
CA THR A 40 -12.24 3.32 19.15
C THR A 40 -12.63 3.84 17.79
N THR A 41 -12.28 3.13 16.71
CA THR A 41 -12.86 3.42 15.40
C THR A 41 -14.29 2.89 15.42
N PRO A 42 -15.33 3.75 15.38
CA PRO A 42 -16.70 3.27 15.31
C PRO A 42 -16.84 2.37 14.09
N ASP A 43 -17.59 1.28 14.23
CA ASP A 43 -17.93 0.40 13.11
C ASP A 43 -18.46 1.28 11.98
N ARG A 44 -17.65 1.40 10.94
CA ARG A 44 -18.13 1.87 9.65
C ARG A 44 -18.55 0.61 8.94
N ASP A 45 -19.79 0.62 8.47
CA ASP A 45 -20.49 -0.47 7.78
C ASP A 45 -19.75 -0.78 6.45
N VAL A 46 -18.56 -1.36 6.56
CA VAL A 46 -17.77 -1.87 5.44
C VAL A 46 -18.18 -3.33 5.33
N ASP A 47 -19.03 -3.59 4.36
CA ASP A 47 -19.37 -4.96 3.97
C ASP A 47 -18.13 -5.57 3.32
N TRP A 48 -17.44 -6.43 4.08
CA TRP A 48 -16.33 -7.24 3.59
C TRP A 48 -16.82 -8.48 2.84
N GLU A 49 -18.05 -8.47 2.31
CA GLU A 49 -18.66 -9.58 1.56
C GLU A 49 -18.65 -10.91 2.33
N GLY A 50 -18.80 -10.83 3.67
CA GLY A 50 -18.77 -11.98 4.57
C GLY A 50 -17.39 -12.40 5.08
N TYR A 51 -16.31 -11.68 4.70
CA TYR A 51 -14.98 -11.85 5.29
C TYR A 51 -14.83 -11.10 6.61
N GLU A 52 -13.98 -11.60 7.51
CA GLU A 52 -13.68 -10.92 8.78
C GLU A 52 -12.65 -9.79 8.62
N ALA A 53 -11.80 -9.87 7.58
CA ALA A 53 -10.78 -8.88 7.27
C ALA A 53 -10.29 -9.00 5.82
N ALA A 54 -9.72 -7.92 5.28
CA ALA A 54 -8.97 -7.92 4.03
C ALA A 54 -7.56 -7.37 4.26
N VAL A 55 -6.58 -7.89 3.52
CA VAL A 55 -5.19 -7.44 3.57
C VAL A 55 -4.65 -7.33 2.14
N THR A 56 -3.91 -6.27 1.87
CA THR A 56 -3.17 -6.09 0.62
C THR A 56 -1.70 -5.81 0.91
N LEU A 57 -0.81 -6.27 0.02
CA LEU A 57 0.59 -5.83 -0.01
C LEU A 57 0.69 -4.69 -1.01
N SER A 58 1.32 -3.60 -0.59
CA SER A 58 1.67 -2.53 -1.52
C SER A 58 3.11 -2.10 -1.36
N PHE A 59 3.75 -1.75 -2.47
CA PHE A 59 5.13 -1.29 -2.54
C PHE A 59 5.19 0.10 -3.18
N ASP A 60 5.92 1.02 -2.59
CA ASP A 60 6.22 2.31 -3.20
C ASP A 60 7.54 2.16 -3.96
N VAL A 61 7.53 2.44 -5.28
CA VAL A 61 8.70 2.33 -6.16
C VAL A 61 9.31 3.72 -6.31
N ASP A 62 10.00 4.16 -5.25
CA ASP A 62 10.39 5.56 -5.09
C ASP A 62 11.80 5.85 -5.60
N LEU A 63 12.72 4.91 -5.36
CA LEU A 63 14.15 5.06 -5.58
C LEU A 63 14.63 4.21 -6.77
N PRO A 64 15.77 4.57 -7.40
CA PRO A 64 16.38 3.74 -8.43
C PRO A 64 16.59 2.29 -7.97
N GLU A 65 17.00 2.10 -6.71
CA GLU A 65 17.21 0.78 -6.12
C GLU A 65 15.92 -0.04 -6.03
N ASP A 66 14.76 0.61 -5.88
CA ASP A 66 13.46 -0.08 -5.88
C ASP A 66 13.11 -0.56 -7.29
N VAL A 67 13.42 0.24 -8.32
CA VAL A 67 13.25 -0.13 -9.74
C VAL A 67 14.17 -1.30 -10.10
N GLU A 68 15.42 -1.27 -9.64
CA GLU A 68 16.38 -2.37 -9.84
C GLU A 68 15.95 -3.67 -9.13
N ALA A 69 15.30 -3.57 -7.97
CA ALA A 69 14.82 -4.72 -7.20
C ALA A 69 13.49 -5.29 -7.72
N LEU A 70 12.75 -4.53 -8.53
CA LEU A 70 11.41 -4.88 -8.99
C LEU A 70 11.33 -6.25 -9.71
N PRO A 71 12.25 -6.63 -10.64
CA PRO A 71 12.24 -7.96 -11.26
C PRO A 71 12.27 -9.11 -10.24
N TRP A 72 13.17 -9.00 -9.26
CA TRP A 72 13.32 -10.01 -8.21
C TRP A 72 12.09 -10.09 -7.31
N LEU A 73 11.53 -8.93 -6.93
CA LEU A 73 10.35 -8.87 -6.09
C LEU A 73 9.13 -9.51 -6.79
N LEU A 74 8.96 -9.26 -8.08
CA LEU A 74 7.90 -9.87 -8.89
C LEU A 74 8.08 -11.40 -8.94
N ASP A 75 9.29 -11.90 -9.16
CA ASP A 75 9.58 -13.34 -9.14
C ASP A 75 9.25 -13.98 -7.77
N VAL A 76 9.57 -13.29 -6.67
CA VAL A 76 9.19 -13.72 -5.31
C VAL A 76 7.67 -13.78 -5.16
N LEU A 77 6.95 -12.72 -5.54
CA LEU A 77 5.49 -12.69 -5.46
C LEU A 77 4.85 -13.80 -6.30
N ALA A 78 5.37 -14.04 -7.50
CA ALA A 78 4.95 -15.13 -8.38
C ALA A 78 5.14 -16.51 -7.73
N SER A 79 6.28 -16.74 -7.06
CA SER A 79 6.56 -18.01 -6.37
C SER A 79 5.54 -18.33 -5.26
N TYR A 80 4.96 -17.29 -4.64
CA TYR A 80 3.88 -17.41 -3.66
C TYR A 80 2.48 -17.23 -4.26
N SER A 81 2.37 -17.06 -5.58
CA SER A 81 1.16 -16.74 -6.32
C SER A 81 0.40 -15.54 -5.72
N LEU A 82 1.13 -14.51 -5.31
CA LEU A 82 0.61 -13.31 -4.67
C LEU A 82 0.44 -12.18 -5.68
N ARG A 83 -0.67 -11.46 -5.58
CA ARG A 83 -0.86 -10.17 -6.21
C ARG A 83 -0.61 -9.06 -5.19
N ALA A 84 -0.20 -7.91 -5.67
CA ALA A 84 0.18 -6.74 -4.88
C ALA A 84 -0.12 -5.48 -5.67
N SER A 85 -0.02 -4.32 -5.01
CA SER A 85 -0.17 -3.01 -5.64
C SER A 85 1.15 -2.24 -5.60
N PHE A 86 1.51 -1.55 -6.67
CA PHE A 86 2.77 -0.82 -6.78
C PHE A 86 2.49 0.66 -7.02
N ALA A 87 2.85 1.52 -6.07
CA ALA A 87 2.79 2.96 -6.26
C ALA A 87 4.00 3.40 -7.09
N CYS A 88 3.75 3.72 -8.36
CA CYS A 88 4.78 4.03 -9.35
C CYS A 88 4.84 5.52 -9.63
N ILE A 89 6.07 6.05 -9.68
CA ILE A 89 6.37 7.42 -10.05
C ILE A 89 6.42 7.52 -11.58
N GLY A 90 5.70 8.47 -12.18
CA GLY A 90 5.66 8.63 -13.64
C GLY A 90 7.04 8.79 -14.28
N CYS A 91 7.97 9.53 -13.66
CA CYS A 91 9.35 9.66 -14.12
C CYS A 91 10.09 8.30 -14.23
N TRP A 92 9.83 7.36 -13.33
CA TRP A 92 10.46 6.03 -13.39
C TRP A 92 9.82 5.15 -14.44
N VAL A 93 8.49 5.21 -14.57
CA VAL A 93 7.74 4.52 -15.62
C VAL A 93 8.20 4.96 -17.02
N GLU A 94 8.43 6.27 -17.23
CA GLU A 94 8.91 6.81 -18.51
C GLU A 94 10.36 6.44 -18.83
N ARG A 95 11.19 6.21 -17.80
CA ARG A 95 12.61 5.87 -17.97
C ARG A 95 12.85 4.38 -18.18
N GLU A 96 12.11 3.56 -17.45
CA GLU A 96 12.27 2.10 -17.41
C GLU A 96 10.91 1.42 -17.66
N PRO A 97 10.26 1.65 -18.83
CA PRO A 97 8.91 1.13 -19.06
C PRO A 97 8.86 -0.40 -19.03
N ASP A 98 9.89 -1.09 -19.53
CA ASP A 98 9.93 -2.55 -19.61
C ASP A 98 9.80 -3.24 -18.25
N VAL A 99 10.48 -2.71 -17.21
CA VAL A 99 10.41 -3.30 -15.87
C VAL A 99 9.08 -2.99 -15.18
N HIS A 100 8.50 -1.83 -15.44
CA HIS A 100 7.17 -1.48 -14.93
C HIS A 100 6.06 -2.23 -15.67
N GLN A 101 6.24 -2.56 -16.96
CA GLN A 101 5.30 -3.35 -17.75
C GLN A 101 5.10 -4.74 -17.15
N ARG A 102 6.16 -5.34 -16.58
CA ARG A 102 6.05 -6.62 -15.84
C ARG A 102 5.01 -6.57 -14.72
N ILE A 103 4.87 -5.44 -14.02
CA ILE A 103 3.85 -5.28 -12.97
C ILE A 103 2.46 -5.57 -13.56
N VAL A 104 2.15 -4.99 -14.72
CA VAL A 104 0.86 -5.13 -15.39
C VAL A 104 0.71 -6.54 -15.98
N ASP A 105 1.74 -7.03 -16.68
CA ASP A 105 1.72 -8.33 -17.35
C ASP A 105 1.54 -9.50 -16.38
N GLU A 106 2.08 -9.37 -15.16
CA GLU A 106 1.96 -10.36 -14.09
C GLU A 106 0.67 -10.19 -13.24
N GLY A 107 -0.18 -9.21 -13.58
CA GLY A 107 -1.51 -9.02 -13.00
C GLY A 107 -1.51 -8.32 -11.64
N HIS A 108 -0.47 -7.53 -11.35
CA HIS A 108 -0.42 -6.63 -10.20
C HIS A 108 -1.10 -5.29 -10.53
N GLU A 109 -1.46 -4.54 -9.49
CA GLU A 109 -2.04 -3.21 -9.66
C GLU A 109 -0.94 -2.15 -9.73
N VAL A 110 -1.08 -1.17 -10.65
CA VAL A 110 -0.30 0.07 -10.64
C VAL A 110 -1.12 1.18 -10.00
N ILE A 111 -0.55 1.82 -8.97
CA ILE A 111 -1.09 2.99 -8.28
C ILE A 111 -0.32 4.22 -8.79
N ASN A 112 -1.02 5.30 -9.13
CA ASN A 112 -0.36 6.55 -9.50
C ASN A 112 0.26 7.19 -8.25
N HIS A 113 1.59 7.37 -8.27
CA HIS A 113 2.35 8.00 -7.21
C HIS A 113 2.90 9.39 -7.58
N THR A 114 2.14 10.14 -8.38
CA THR A 114 2.52 11.41 -9.06
C THR A 114 3.60 11.24 -10.13
N TYR A 115 3.80 12.26 -10.95
CA TYR A 115 4.82 12.22 -11.98
C TYR A 115 6.25 12.30 -11.41
N SER A 116 6.52 13.23 -10.49
CA SER A 116 7.89 13.50 -10.02
C SER A 116 8.15 13.11 -8.56
N HIS A 117 7.12 12.66 -7.83
CA HIS A 117 7.18 12.43 -6.40
C HIS A 117 7.75 13.63 -5.62
N PRO A 118 7.06 14.79 -5.59
CA PRO A 118 7.52 15.99 -4.90
C PRO A 118 8.08 15.74 -3.48
N TRP A 119 9.22 16.38 -3.20
CA TRP A 119 10.18 16.03 -2.15
C TRP A 119 11.05 14.82 -2.52
N ASN A 120 11.46 14.77 -3.79
CA ASN A 120 12.45 13.87 -4.33
C ASN A 120 13.59 14.73 -4.90
N GLU A 121 14.81 14.55 -4.41
CA GLU A 121 15.98 15.36 -4.83
C GLU A 121 16.33 15.18 -6.31
N VAL A 122 15.93 14.05 -6.92
CA VAL A 122 16.21 13.72 -8.32
C VAL A 122 15.27 14.45 -9.28
N PHE A 123 13.98 14.54 -8.94
CA PHE A 123 12.95 15.04 -9.88
C PHE A 123 12.29 16.35 -9.44
N ASN A 124 11.99 16.49 -8.16
CA ASN A 124 11.28 17.65 -7.64
C ASN A 124 11.53 17.85 -6.14
N PRO A 125 12.44 18.78 -5.76
CA PRO A 125 12.83 18.96 -4.36
C PRO A 125 11.76 19.67 -3.52
N ARG A 126 10.67 20.18 -4.13
CA ARG A 126 9.63 20.91 -3.40
C ARG A 126 8.70 19.95 -2.67
N PRO A 127 8.35 20.20 -1.40
CA PRO A 127 7.32 19.42 -0.71
C PRO A 127 5.99 19.37 -1.47
N PHE A 128 5.34 18.21 -1.54
CA PHE A 128 4.02 18.07 -2.19
C PHE A 128 3.00 19.09 -1.67
N LEU A 129 2.93 19.31 -0.35
CA LEU A 129 2.01 20.30 0.26
C LEU A 129 2.41 21.76 0.04
N SER A 130 3.60 22.03 -0.50
CA SER A 130 4.02 23.39 -0.89
C SER A 130 3.66 23.74 -2.32
N LEU A 131 3.15 22.77 -3.09
CA LEU A 131 2.66 22.97 -4.44
C LEU A 131 1.26 23.60 -4.42
N THR A 132 0.97 24.47 -5.37
CA THR A 132 -0.38 25.01 -5.59
C THR A 132 -1.36 23.88 -5.93
N PRO A 133 -2.68 24.09 -5.79
CA PRO A 133 -3.67 23.10 -6.25
C PRO A 133 -3.48 22.69 -7.71
N GLU A 134 -3.15 23.64 -8.58
CA GLU A 134 -2.91 23.43 -10.01
C GLU A 134 -1.63 22.62 -10.24
N GLU A 135 -0.52 22.94 -9.56
CA GLU A 135 0.72 22.16 -9.64
C GLU A 135 0.50 20.71 -9.15
N ARG A 136 -0.31 20.50 -8.11
CA ARG A 136 -0.66 19.14 -7.65
C ARG A 136 -1.54 18.41 -8.65
N ARG A 137 -2.46 19.11 -9.32
CA ARG A 137 -3.24 18.54 -10.42
C ARG A 137 -2.32 18.09 -11.55
N GLU A 138 -1.37 18.92 -11.96
CA GLU A 138 -0.41 18.59 -13.00
C GLU A 138 0.44 17.36 -12.64
N GLU A 139 0.91 17.26 -11.39
CA GLU A 139 1.64 16.09 -10.88
C GLU A 139 0.83 14.79 -10.99
N ILE A 140 -0.46 14.83 -10.62
CA ILE A 140 -1.37 13.67 -10.70
C ILE A 140 -1.66 13.35 -12.16
N GLN A 141 -1.98 14.36 -12.96
CA GLN A 141 -2.36 14.23 -14.36
C GLN A 141 -1.22 13.66 -15.21
N ARG A 142 -0.02 14.22 -15.11
CA ARG A 142 1.14 13.72 -15.85
C ARG A 142 1.51 12.29 -15.45
N GLY A 143 1.40 11.95 -14.16
CA GLY A 143 1.61 10.58 -13.68
C GLY A 143 0.61 9.60 -14.32
N HIS A 144 -0.66 9.98 -14.36
CA HIS A 144 -1.72 9.18 -15.01
C HIS A 144 -1.47 8.99 -16.50
N GLU A 145 -1.18 10.08 -17.22
CA GLU A 145 -0.94 10.07 -18.66
C GLU A 145 0.25 9.19 -19.05
N VAL A 146 1.34 9.23 -18.27
CA VAL A 146 2.53 8.39 -18.51
C VAL A 146 2.23 6.92 -18.24
N ILE A 147 1.58 6.60 -17.12
CA ILE A 147 1.20 5.21 -16.81
C ILE A 147 0.31 4.64 -17.92
N LEU A 148 -0.69 5.41 -18.36
CA LEU A 148 -1.58 4.99 -19.45
C LEU A 148 -0.84 4.81 -20.78
N ARG A 149 0.04 5.75 -21.13
CA ARG A 149 0.76 5.76 -22.40
C ARG A 149 1.81 4.66 -22.49
N GLU A 150 2.63 4.52 -21.46
CA GLU A 150 3.76 3.58 -21.45
C GLU A 150 3.33 2.16 -21.12
N LEU A 151 2.37 1.99 -20.21
CA LEU A 151 1.99 0.66 -19.70
C LEU A 151 0.65 0.13 -20.26
N GLY A 152 -0.09 0.96 -21.00
CA GLY A 152 -1.46 0.64 -21.43
C GLY A 152 -2.43 0.43 -20.26
N TYR A 153 -2.07 0.88 -19.05
CA TYR A 153 -2.79 0.64 -17.82
C TYR A 153 -3.46 1.92 -17.33
N GLU A 154 -4.75 1.86 -17.02
CA GLU A 154 -5.48 3.02 -16.49
C GLU A 154 -5.55 2.96 -14.95
N PRO A 155 -4.75 3.78 -14.22
CA PRO A 155 -4.70 3.69 -12.77
C PRO A 155 -6.00 4.21 -12.13
N VAL A 156 -6.59 3.39 -11.28
CA VAL A 156 -7.79 3.72 -10.48
C VAL A 156 -7.47 4.04 -9.01
N GLY A 157 -6.22 3.82 -8.61
CA GLY A 157 -5.69 4.07 -7.27
C GLY A 157 -4.64 5.17 -7.27
N PHE A 158 -4.65 6.02 -6.24
CA PHE A 158 -3.66 7.07 -6.03
C PHE A 158 -2.98 6.98 -4.65
N ARG A 159 -1.71 7.37 -4.57
CA ARG A 159 -1.00 7.59 -3.30
C ARG A 159 -0.23 8.90 -3.37
N ALA A 160 -0.44 9.77 -2.39
CA ALA A 160 0.31 11.02 -2.30
C ALA A 160 1.75 10.77 -1.81
N PRO A 161 2.76 11.45 -2.39
CA PRO A 161 4.14 11.41 -1.92
C PRO A 161 4.25 11.68 -0.43
N HIS A 162 5.07 10.89 0.27
CA HIS A 162 5.29 11.02 1.72
C HIS A 162 4.00 10.99 2.56
N LEU A 163 2.93 10.40 2.01
CA LEU A 163 1.59 10.35 2.62
C LEU A 163 1.06 11.75 2.97
N ALA A 164 1.42 12.72 2.14
CA ALA A 164 1.14 14.13 2.34
C ALA A 164 -0.28 14.46 1.88
N LEU A 165 -1.26 13.94 2.63
CA LEU A 165 -2.67 14.09 2.33
C LEU A 165 -3.10 15.57 2.28
N SER A 166 -3.78 15.93 1.19
CA SER A 166 -4.39 17.25 1.03
C SER A 166 -5.81 17.10 0.46
N PRO A 167 -6.84 17.74 1.05
CA PRO A 167 -8.21 17.61 0.57
C PRO A 167 -8.43 18.04 -0.88
N THR A 168 -7.55 18.89 -1.44
CA THR A 168 -7.72 19.37 -2.82
C THR A 168 -7.34 18.33 -3.87
N ILE A 169 -6.81 17.15 -3.49
CA ILE A 169 -6.55 16.07 -4.45
C ILE A 169 -7.85 15.36 -4.84
N TYR A 170 -8.84 15.26 -3.94
CA TYR A 170 -10.03 14.43 -4.19
C TYR A 170 -10.89 14.88 -5.38
N PRO A 171 -11.13 16.19 -5.60
CA PRO A 171 -11.82 16.64 -6.82
C PRO A 171 -11.07 16.21 -8.08
N VAL A 172 -9.74 16.36 -8.10
CA VAL A 172 -8.89 15.96 -9.23
C VAL A 172 -8.98 14.45 -9.47
N LEU A 173 -8.88 13.65 -8.41
CA LEU A 173 -8.98 12.20 -8.49
C LEU A 173 -10.35 11.77 -9.04
N SER A 174 -11.44 12.39 -8.55
CA SER A 174 -12.80 12.08 -8.99
C SER A 174 -13.03 12.44 -10.46
N GLU A 175 -12.59 13.63 -10.88
CA GLU A 175 -12.65 14.08 -12.29
C GLU A 175 -11.89 13.16 -13.24
N MET A 176 -10.79 12.56 -12.78
CA MET A 176 -9.96 11.64 -13.54
C MET A 176 -10.37 10.17 -13.42
N GLY A 177 -11.50 9.86 -12.75
CA GLY A 177 -12.04 8.50 -12.67
C GLY A 177 -11.37 7.58 -11.64
N TYR A 178 -10.55 8.12 -10.73
CA TYR A 178 -9.98 7.33 -9.63
C TYR A 178 -11.09 6.85 -8.68
N ARG A 179 -10.92 5.65 -8.15
CA ARG A 179 -11.85 5.04 -7.20
C ARG A 179 -11.39 5.21 -5.76
N TYR A 180 -10.07 5.26 -5.55
CA TYR A 180 -9.52 5.34 -4.21
C TYR A 180 -8.18 6.08 -4.11
N SER A 181 -7.88 6.50 -2.89
CA SER A 181 -6.60 7.03 -2.43
C SER A 181 -6.11 6.21 -1.23
N SER A 182 -4.80 6.04 -1.10
CA SER A 182 -4.13 5.42 0.05
C SER A 182 -3.07 6.36 0.65
N SER A 183 -3.45 7.62 0.80
CA SER A 183 -2.61 8.73 1.22
C SER A 183 -2.75 9.07 2.71
N ALA A 184 -3.81 8.58 3.37
CA ALA A 184 -4.07 8.84 4.77
C ALA A 184 -3.26 7.92 5.70
N LEU A 185 -2.91 8.43 6.89
CA LEU A 185 -2.38 7.63 7.98
C LEU A 185 -3.48 7.28 8.97
N ALA A 186 -3.50 6.03 9.45
CA ALA A 186 -4.53 5.55 10.37
C ALA A 186 -4.61 6.36 11.68
N ARG A 187 -3.47 6.85 12.22
CA ARG A 187 -3.48 7.74 13.40
C ARG A 187 -4.24 9.05 13.21
N ARG A 188 -4.44 9.49 11.96
CA ARG A 188 -5.11 10.76 11.64
C ARG A 188 -6.59 10.56 11.36
N THR A 189 -6.98 9.41 10.83
CA THR A 189 -8.29 9.20 10.21
C THR A 189 -9.07 7.98 10.75
N GLY A 190 -8.42 7.15 11.57
CA GLY A 190 -8.91 5.82 11.96
C GLY A 190 -8.34 4.73 11.05
N VAL A 191 -8.54 3.46 11.42
CA VAL A 191 -8.01 2.32 10.65
C VAL A 191 -8.93 1.86 9.51
N LEU A 192 -10.22 2.19 9.59
CA LEU A 192 -11.20 1.74 8.60
C LEU A 192 -11.20 2.63 7.35
N PRO A 193 -11.39 2.04 6.15
CA PRO A 193 -11.64 2.80 4.94
C PRO A 193 -12.81 3.77 5.10
N PHE A 194 -12.78 4.88 4.37
CA PHE A 194 -13.85 5.89 4.44
C PHE A 194 -14.06 6.63 3.13
N ARG A 195 -15.28 7.14 2.94
CA ARG A 195 -15.59 8.04 1.83
C ARG A 195 -15.01 9.42 2.11
N ALA A 196 -14.00 9.81 1.36
CA ALA A 196 -13.49 11.16 1.29
C ALA A 196 -14.40 12.06 0.43
N ALA A 197 -13.95 13.29 0.17
CA ALA A 197 -14.66 14.19 -0.74
C ALA A 197 -14.80 13.59 -2.15
N ASP A 198 -15.84 14.01 -2.86
CA ASP A 198 -16.07 13.65 -4.27
C ASP A 198 -16.19 12.12 -4.54
N GLY A 199 -16.56 11.36 -3.50
CA GLY A 199 -16.86 9.92 -3.58
C GLY A 199 -15.64 8.99 -3.53
N ILE A 200 -14.43 9.54 -3.43
CA ILE A 200 -13.18 8.76 -3.37
C ILE A 200 -13.11 7.94 -2.09
N TRP A 201 -12.82 6.65 -2.19
CA TRP A 201 -12.48 5.85 -1.02
C TRP A 201 -11.07 6.19 -0.55
N GLU A 202 -10.89 6.46 0.73
CA GLU A 202 -9.57 6.58 1.34
C GLU A 202 -9.29 5.33 2.16
N PHE A 203 -8.13 4.70 1.91
CA PHE A 203 -7.62 3.52 2.62
C PHE A 203 -6.44 3.94 3.49
N PRO A 204 -6.66 4.16 4.80
CA PRO A 204 -5.59 4.61 5.68
C PRO A 204 -4.49 3.56 5.84
N LEU A 205 -3.24 3.96 5.66
CA LEU A 205 -2.09 3.11 5.95
C LEU A 205 -1.90 2.95 7.47
N THR A 206 -1.74 1.70 7.89
CA THR A 206 -1.56 1.35 9.29
C THR A 206 -0.15 1.65 9.76
N GLN A 207 -0.04 1.96 11.04
CA GLN A 207 1.24 2.27 11.68
C GLN A 207 1.89 1.02 12.24
N CYS A 208 3.21 1.08 12.42
CA CYS A 208 3.94 -0.04 13.00
C CYS A 208 3.43 -0.32 14.42
N PRO A 209 3.00 -1.56 14.75
CA PRO A 209 2.50 -1.86 16.08
C PRO A 209 3.51 -1.64 17.21
N ARG A 210 4.81 -1.72 16.90
CA ARG A 210 5.90 -1.43 17.84
C ARG A 210 6.38 0.03 17.77
N HIS A 211 6.15 0.72 16.65
CA HIS A 211 6.56 2.12 16.42
C HIS A 211 5.37 2.93 15.89
N PRO A 212 4.39 3.30 16.73
CA PRO A 212 3.14 3.89 16.27
C PRO A 212 3.27 5.33 15.77
N SER A 213 4.48 5.88 15.66
CA SER A 213 4.72 7.15 14.96
C SER A 213 5.09 6.96 13.49
N SER A 214 5.47 5.75 13.06
CA SER A 214 5.88 5.43 11.69
C SER A 214 4.81 4.62 10.97
N VAL A 215 4.88 4.60 9.64
CA VAL A 215 4.17 3.62 8.82
C VAL A 215 4.70 2.23 9.16
N PHE A 216 3.85 1.23 9.04
CA PHE A 216 4.31 -0.15 9.04
C PHE A 216 4.85 -0.50 7.65
N ASP A 217 6.14 -0.28 7.45
CA ASP A 217 6.87 -0.61 6.24
C ASP A 217 8.12 -1.44 6.57
N THR A 218 8.70 -2.12 5.56
CA THR A 218 9.86 -3.00 5.71
C THR A 218 11.13 -2.25 6.12
N TYR A 219 11.29 -0.99 5.67
CA TYR A 219 12.44 -0.16 6.02
C TYR A 219 12.47 0.16 7.52
N HIS A 220 11.39 0.72 8.05
CA HIS A 220 11.21 1.00 9.47
C HIS A 220 11.26 -0.29 10.26
N ALA A 221 10.48 -1.31 9.87
CA ALA A 221 10.37 -2.52 10.67
C ALA A 221 11.70 -3.28 10.78
N PHE A 222 12.44 -3.43 9.68
CA PHE A 222 13.56 -4.39 9.63
C PHE A 222 14.93 -3.74 9.32
N ARG A 223 14.97 -2.69 8.48
CA ARG A 223 16.23 -2.12 7.97
C ARG A 223 16.70 -0.83 8.65
N SER A 224 15.89 -0.20 9.50
CA SER A 224 16.26 1.07 10.13
C SER A 224 17.55 0.94 10.95
N GLY A 225 18.52 1.82 10.66
CA GLY A 225 19.77 1.93 11.44
C GLY A 225 19.56 2.52 12.84
N SER A 226 18.38 3.06 13.12
CA SER A 226 18.02 3.57 14.45
C SER A 226 17.44 2.46 15.30
N TRP A 227 18.07 2.19 16.44
CA TRP A 227 17.60 1.20 17.41
C TRP A 227 16.19 1.49 17.95
N LEU A 228 15.73 2.75 17.87
CA LEU A 228 14.39 3.19 18.28
C LEU A 228 13.28 2.78 17.32
N PHE A 229 13.61 2.43 16.08
CA PHE A 229 12.64 2.10 15.04
C PHE A 229 12.76 0.66 14.53
N LYS A 230 13.85 -0.04 14.86
CA LYS A 230 14.07 -1.43 14.45
C LYS A 230 13.28 -2.42 15.32
N VAL A 231 12.43 -3.23 14.69
CA VAL A 231 11.70 -4.33 15.33
C VAL A 231 12.69 -5.48 15.62
N ARG A 232 13.02 -5.71 16.89
CA ARG A 232 13.95 -6.79 17.28
C ARG A 232 13.33 -8.19 17.09
N GLY A 233 14.12 -9.13 16.57
CA GLY A 233 13.79 -10.56 16.51
C GLY A 233 12.85 -10.97 15.37
N GLU A 234 12.58 -10.06 14.43
CA GLU A 234 11.84 -10.33 13.20
C GLU A 234 12.79 -10.12 12.02
N ASP A 235 12.63 -10.92 10.97
CA ASP A 235 13.31 -10.79 9.68
C ASP A 235 12.29 -10.75 8.54
N GLU A 236 12.77 -10.41 7.34
CA GLU A 236 11.94 -10.26 6.15
C GLU A 236 11.23 -11.60 5.81
N ASP A 237 11.91 -12.72 5.96
CA ASP A 237 11.38 -14.06 5.72
C ASP A 237 10.19 -14.37 6.63
N ARG A 238 10.28 -14.08 7.94
CA ARG A 238 9.16 -14.24 8.87
C ARG A 238 7.97 -13.37 8.56
N PHE A 239 8.20 -12.16 8.04
CA PHE A 239 7.13 -11.27 7.61
C PHE A 239 6.38 -11.85 6.42
N PHE A 240 7.10 -12.29 5.39
CA PHE A 240 6.52 -12.95 4.22
C PHE A 240 5.83 -14.27 4.59
N ASP A 241 6.44 -15.11 5.42
CA ASP A 241 5.84 -16.35 5.93
C ASP A 241 4.52 -16.10 6.67
N SER A 242 4.50 -15.06 7.51
CA SER A 242 3.28 -14.68 8.25
C SER A 242 2.19 -14.23 7.27
N PHE A 243 2.55 -13.51 6.22
CA PHE A 243 1.62 -13.09 5.17
C PHE A 243 1.07 -14.27 4.36
N VAL A 244 1.94 -15.21 3.96
CA VAL A 244 1.54 -16.44 3.24
C VAL A 244 0.62 -17.30 4.11
N ARG A 245 0.88 -17.38 5.42
CA ARG A 245 -0.01 -18.08 6.37
C ARG A 245 -1.39 -17.43 6.45
N LEU A 246 -1.47 -16.09 6.45
CA LEU A 246 -2.75 -15.39 6.38
C LEU A 246 -3.53 -15.77 5.12
N LYS A 247 -2.86 -15.85 3.96
CA LYS A 247 -3.48 -16.29 2.69
C LYS A 247 -4.02 -17.72 2.75
N SER A 248 -3.30 -18.64 3.40
CA SER A 248 -3.74 -20.05 3.53
C SER A 248 -5.02 -20.24 4.36
N GLY A 249 -5.53 -19.18 5.00
CA GLY A 249 -6.83 -19.15 5.68
C GLY A 249 -7.83 -18.15 5.10
N VAL A 250 -7.55 -17.49 3.97
CA VAL A 250 -8.36 -16.40 3.41
C VAL A 250 -8.75 -16.72 1.96
N VAL A 251 -10.05 -16.87 1.73
CA VAL A 251 -10.65 -17.00 0.38
C VAL A 251 -10.77 -15.59 -0.22
N VAL A 252 -10.44 -15.43 -1.50
CA VAL A 252 -10.57 -14.16 -2.24
C VAL A 252 -11.71 -14.34 -3.24
N LEU A 253 -12.65 -13.38 -3.34
CA LEU A 253 -13.71 -13.38 -4.35
C LEU A 253 -13.67 -12.14 -5.26
N GLU A 254 -14.03 -12.41 -6.52
CA GLU A 254 -14.04 -11.51 -7.67
C GLU A 254 -15.22 -10.54 -7.65
N LEU A 255 -14.98 -9.31 -8.12
CA LEU A 255 -16.04 -8.32 -8.35
C LEU A 255 -16.79 -8.63 -9.66
N GLY A 256 -17.93 -9.33 -9.56
CA GLY A 256 -18.80 -9.61 -10.70
C GLY A 256 -20.25 -10.01 -10.35
N GLY A 257 -21.17 -9.03 -10.45
CA GLY A 257 -22.57 -9.17 -10.88
C GLY A 257 -23.50 -10.29 -10.37
N HIS A 258 -24.53 -9.86 -9.63
CA HIS A 258 -25.92 -10.37 -9.54
C HIS A 258 -26.43 -11.17 -8.31
N ARG A 259 -27.52 -10.58 -7.78
CA ARG A 259 -28.58 -11.02 -6.87
C ARG A 259 -28.74 -12.53 -6.62
N GLY A 260 -28.68 -12.93 -5.35
CA GLY A 260 -29.35 -14.13 -4.85
C GLY A 260 -28.77 -14.64 -3.53
N SER A 261 -29.60 -14.70 -2.49
CA SER A 261 -29.26 -15.21 -1.16
C SER A 261 -29.01 -16.73 -1.14
N VAL A 262 -27.85 -17.20 -0.72
CA VAL A 262 -27.66 -18.58 -0.23
C VAL A 262 -26.55 -18.62 0.83
N ARG A 263 -26.85 -19.17 2.03
CA ARG A 263 -25.83 -19.63 2.99
C ARG A 263 -25.50 -21.09 2.71
N PRO A 264 -24.22 -21.52 2.76
CA PRO A 264 -23.94 -22.89 3.17
C PRO A 264 -22.76 -23.08 4.15
N ARG A 265 -22.84 -24.22 4.85
CA ARG A 265 -21.91 -24.78 5.85
C ARG A 265 -20.66 -25.39 5.21
N PHE A 266 -19.59 -25.40 5.98
CA PHE A 266 -18.31 -26.06 5.71
C PHE A 266 -18.35 -27.53 6.14
N GLU A 267 -18.17 -28.44 5.20
CA GLU A 267 -17.64 -29.80 5.42
C GLU A 267 -16.94 -30.22 4.12
N ASP A 268 -15.75 -30.83 4.28
CA ASP A 268 -14.82 -31.34 3.27
C ASP A 268 -13.98 -30.33 2.47
N ALA A 269 -12.83 -29.98 3.05
CA ALA A 269 -11.68 -29.38 2.35
C ALA A 269 -10.98 -30.45 1.50
N GLY A 270 -11.49 -30.66 0.29
CA GLY A 270 -10.84 -31.38 -0.79
C GLY A 270 -10.86 -30.51 -2.04
N GLU A 271 -9.69 -30.28 -2.62
CA GLU A 271 -9.45 -29.52 -3.85
C GLU A 271 -9.70 -27.99 -3.76
N SER A 272 -8.60 -27.23 -3.73
CA SER A 272 -8.58 -25.78 -3.88
C SER A 272 -9.01 -25.42 -5.31
N VAL A 273 -10.31 -25.25 -5.51
CA VAL A 273 -10.90 -24.80 -6.77
C VAL A 273 -10.61 -23.31 -6.96
N TYR A 274 -9.85 -22.98 -8.01
CA TYR A 274 -9.73 -21.64 -8.61
C TYR A 274 -10.60 -21.58 -9.88
N ALA A 275 -11.33 -20.48 -10.10
CA ALA A 275 -12.01 -20.16 -11.37
C ALA A 275 -12.50 -18.69 -11.40
N VAL A 276 -12.50 -17.88 -12.48
CA VAL A 276 -12.08 -17.99 -13.92
C VAL A 276 -12.39 -16.63 -14.65
N HIS A 277 -11.52 -15.99 -15.46
CA HIS A 277 -11.32 -16.10 -16.93
C HIS A 277 -10.10 -15.25 -17.40
N GLY A 278 -9.19 -15.67 -18.28
CA GLY A 278 -8.88 -16.98 -18.83
C GLY A 278 -7.52 -16.95 -19.55
N VAL A 279 -6.64 -17.90 -19.23
CA VAL A 279 -5.63 -18.53 -20.11
C VAL A 279 -5.39 -19.90 -19.50
N ARG A 280 -5.51 -20.99 -20.28
CA ARG A 280 -5.19 -22.34 -19.82
C ARG A 280 -3.68 -22.54 -19.85
N VAL A 281 -3.07 -22.94 -18.73
CA VAL A 281 -1.80 -23.66 -18.74
C VAL A 281 -1.94 -24.88 -17.84
N ALA A 282 -1.67 -26.05 -18.41
CA ALA A 282 -1.73 -27.34 -17.74
C ALA A 282 -0.42 -27.62 -16.99
N GLY A 283 -0.54 -28.08 -15.75
CA GLY A 283 0.44 -28.93 -15.06
C GLY A 283 1.74 -28.27 -14.61
N ALA A 284 1.86 -27.97 -13.32
CA ALA A 284 3.17 -27.84 -12.68
C ALA A 284 3.08 -28.09 -11.16
N GLN A 285 2.94 -29.36 -10.78
CA GLN A 285 3.31 -29.83 -9.45
C GLN A 285 4.74 -30.38 -9.56
N GLN A 286 5.75 -29.57 -9.24
CA GLN A 286 7.10 -29.95 -8.77
C GLN A 286 8.12 -28.83 -9.00
N ARG A 287 8.56 -28.19 -7.91
CA ARG A 287 9.96 -27.85 -7.53
C ARG A 287 10.03 -26.50 -6.80
N VAL A 288 9.98 -26.58 -5.47
CA VAL A 288 10.37 -25.49 -4.56
C VAL A 288 11.85 -25.62 -4.15
N ASP A 289 12.53 -26.72 -4.50
CA ASP A 289 13.89 -27.01 -4.01
C ASP A 289 15.03 -26.62 -4.97
N GLU A 290 14.77 -26.01 -6.14
CA GLU A 290 15.81 -25.68 -7.14
C GLU A 290 16.24 -24.20 -7.16
N VAL A 291 15.53 -23.28 -6.48
CA VAL A 291 15.83 -21.83 -6.57
C VAL A 291 16.84 -21.35 -5.51
N CYS A 292 17.11 -22.14 -4.46
CA CYS A 292 17.93 -21.70 -3.31
C CYS A 292 19.33 -22.36 -3.17
N GLY A 293 20.00 -22.77 -4.25
CA GLY A 293 21.45 -22.97 -4.16
C GLY A 293 22.17 -23.66 -5.32
N ALA A 294 23.12 -22.95 -5.94
CA ALA A 294 24.54 -23.33 -5.99
C ALA A 294 25.34 -22.49 -7.02
N ARG A 295 26.01 -21.45 -6.53
CA ARG A 295 27.43 -21.05 -6.75
C ARG A 295 27.61 -19.54 -6.76
#